data_AF-A0A925L508-F1
#
_entry.id   AF-A0A925L508-F1
#
_cell.length_a   1.000
_cell.length_b   1.000
_cell.length_c   1.000
_cell.angle_alpha   90.00
_cell.angle_beta   90.00
_cell.angle_gamma   90.00
#
_symmetry.space_group_name_H-M   'P 1'
#
loop_
_entity.id
_entity.type
_entity.pdbx_description
1 polymer ?
#
loop_
_entity_poly.entity_id
_entity_poly.type
_entity_poly.pdbx_seq_one_letter_code
_entity_poly.pdbx_strand_id
1 'polypeptide(L)'
;MEISNQLGHLIRIDHDAVRAYAQAIDHVPDQDVRDMLSGFRADHERHIEDLSAALVKLGGQPPRSAHFSGFALAGFTGVVSGMGVPGALMSMQSNEVVTNQAYELALRADLAPDLRSLIERNLGDEQRHMNAIRRLLEQSSPVGRVMSGSATFQGLGTSLWMNVIRTSPMATAVAATGAAFLLGNYLLGHRHGAKHDRHAGP
;
A
#
# COMPACT_ATOMS: atom_id res chain seq x y z
N MET A 1 -7.23 -14.14 13.23
CA MET A 1 -5.93 -14.22 12.56
C MET A 1 -4.87 -13.95 13.61
N GLU A 2 -3.77 -14.70 13.59
CA GLU A 2 -2.67 -14.49 14.54
C GLU A 2 -1.96 -13.16 14.29
N ILE A 3 -1.70 -12.39 15.34
CA ILE A 3 -1.09 -11.03 15.27
C ILE A 3 0.25 -11.07 14.50
N SER A 4 1.04 -12.11 14.71
CA SER A 4 2.32 -12.33 14.01
C SER A 4 2.18 -12.34 12.48
N ASN A 5 1.07 -12.90 11.96
CA ASN A 5 0.80 -12.90 10.51
C ASN A 5 0.44 -11.51 9.99
N GLN A 6 -0.25 -10.69 10.79
CA GLN A 6 -0.55 -9.30 10.43
C GLN A 6 0.71 -8.46 10.37
N LEU A 7 1.60 -8.56 11.38
CA LEU A 7 2.87 -7.83 11.36
C LEU A 7 3.73 -8.27 10.19
N GLY A 8 3.84 -9.58 9.94
CA GLY A 8 4.54 -10.09 8.75
C GLY A 8 3.94 -9.58 7.43
N HIS A 9 2.63 -9.32 7.38
CA HIS A 9 2.01 -8.72 6.20
C HIS A 9 2.36 -7.24 6.02
N LEU A 10 2.29 -6.44 7.09
CA LEU A 10 2.68 -5.03 7.08
C LEU A 10 4.15 -4.87 6.64
N ILE A 11 5.07 -5.66 7.22
CA ILE A 11 6.49 -5.62 6.86
C ILE A 11 6.71 -5.90 5.36
N ARG A 12 5.94 -6.82 4.76
CA ARG A 12 6.04 -7.09 3.31
C ARG A 12 5.56 -5.91 2.49
N ILE A 13 4.46 -5.28 2.89
CA ILE A 13 3.92 -4.09 2.21
C ILE A 13 4.92 -2.92 2.31
N ASP A 14 5.52 -2.67 3.47
CA ASP A 14 6.52 -1.60 3.62
C ASP A 14 7.78 -1.88 2.77
N HIS A 15 8.21 -3.14 2.69
CA HIS A 15 9.29 -3.52 1.76
C HIS A 15 8.94 -3.24 0.29
N ASP A 16 7.67 -3.46 -0.10
CA ASP A 16 7.19 -3.14 -1.45
C ASP A 16 7.17 -1.62 -1.67
N ALA A 17 6.72 -0.85 -0.67
CA ALA A 17 6.70 0.61 -0.70
C ALA A 17 8.13 1.19 -0.83
N VAL A 18 9.10 0.73 -0.03
CA VAL A 18 10.51 1.17 -0.12
C VAL A 18 11.05 1.03 -1.54
N ARG A 19 10.79 -0.11 -2.20
CA ARG A 19 11.24 -0.34 -3.59
C ARG A 19 10.52 0.57 -4.59
N ALA A 20 9.22 0.77 -4.42
CA ALA A 20 8.47 1.64 -5.30
C ALA A 20 8.89 3.11 -5.17
N TYR A 21 9.15 3.59 -3.95
CA TYR A 21 9.71 4.91 -3.71
C TYR A 21 11.09 5.07 -4.36
N ALA A 22 11.98 4.08 -4.22
CA ALA A 22 13.28 4.11 -4.88
C ALA A 22 13.14 4.25 -6.41
N GLN A 23 12.24 3.48 -7.03
CA GLN A 23 11.96 3.57 -8.45
C GLN A 23 11.36 4.93 -8.85
N ALA A 24 10.44 5.48 -8.06
CA ALA A 24 9.83 6.78 -8.34
C ALA A 24 10.85 7.91 -8.27
N ILE A 25 11.73 7.91 -7.25
CA ILE A 25 12.78 8.92 -7.05
C ILE A 25 13.73 9.01 -8.25
N ASP A 26 14.05 7.87 -8.89
CA ASP A 26 14.94 7.83 -10.06
C ASP A 26 14.34 8.53 -11.30
N HIS A 27 13.01 8.72 -11.35
CA HIS A 27 12.30 9.26 -12.50
C HIS A 27 11.74 10.68 -12.27
N VAL A 28 11.93 11.25 -11.08
CA VAL A 28 11.47 12.61 -10.75
C VAL A 28 12.65 13.58 -10.93
N PRO A 29 12.59 14.56 -11.85
CA PRO A 29 13.68 15.52 -12.06
C PRO A 29 13.71 16.65 -11.00
N ASP A 30 12.58 16.91 -10.34
CA ASP A 30 12.47 17.97 -9.33
C ASP A 30 13.12 17.53 -8.01
N GLN A 31 14.12 18.32 -7.56
CA GLN A 31 14.91 18.00 -6.37
C GLN A 31 14.08 18.03 -5.09
N ASP A 32 13.18 19.01 -4.93
CA ASP A 32 12.36 19.16 -3.73
C ASP A 32 11.37 17.99 -3.59
N VAL A 33 10.79 17.56 -4.73
CA VAL A 33 9.94 16.37 -4.76
C VAL A 33 10.74 15.11 -4.43
N ARG A 34 11.97 14.96 -4.97
CA ARG A 34 12.84 13.82 -4.66
C ARG A 34 13.19 13.75 -3.18
N ASP A 35 13.51 14.87 -2.55
CA ASP A 35 13.86 14.93 -1.13
C ASP A 35 12.65 14.57 -0.26
N MET A 36 11.45 15.03 -0.62
CA MET A 36 10.21 14.65 0.05
C MET A 36 9.94 13.14 -0.08
N LEU A 37 10.01 12.57 -1.29
CA LEU A 37 9.82 11.14 -1.51
C LEU A 37 10.88 10.29 -0.80
N SER A 38 12.10 10.79 -0.69
CA SER A 38 13.17 10.14 0.08
C SER A 38 12.86 10.09 1.57
N GLY A 39 12.25 11.16 2.11
CA GLY A 39 11.74 11.17 3.48
C GLY A 39 10.65 10.12 3.72
N PHE A 40 9.72 9.95 2.79
CA PHE A 40 8.66 8.93 2.89
C PHE A 40 9.24 7.51 2.79
N ARG A 41 10.24 7.29 1.93
CA ARG A 41 10.98 6.02 1.89
C ARG A 41 11.63 5.69 3.23
N ALA A 42 12.27 6.67 3.87
CA ALA A 42 12.91 6.49 5.17
C ALA A 42 11.89 6.20 6.29
N ASP A 43 10.68 6.75 6.21
CA ASP A 43 9.58 6.39 7.11
C ASP A 43 9.22 4.90 7.00
N HIS A 44 9.08 4.36 5.78
CA HIS A 44 8.84 2.92 5.59
C HIS A 44 10.01 2.03 6.05
N GLU A 45 11.25 2.47 5.84
CA GLU A 45 12.44 1.77 6.36
C GLU A 45 12.36 1.65 7.89
N ARG A 46 11.99 2.74 8.59
CA ARG A 46 11.72 2.72 10.03
C ARG A 46 10.57 1.78 10.38
N HIS A 47 9.47 1.78 9.63
CA HIS A 47 8.34 0.89 9.89
C HIS A 47 8.74 -0.57 9.84
N ILE A 48 9.53 -0.97 8.84
CA ILE A 48 10.08 -2.32 8.71
C ILE A 48 10.87 -2.70 9.95
N GLU A 49 11.76 -1.82 10.41
CA GLU A 49 12.60 -2.06 11.59
C GLU A 49 11.75 -2.24 12.86
N ASP A 50 10.83 -1.29 13.13
CA ASP A 50 10.00 -1.29 14.33
C ASP A 50 9.04 -2.49 14.36
N LEU A 51 8.36 -2.78 13.25
CA LEU A 51 7.45 -3.92 13.12
C LEU A 51 8.20 -5.25 13.20
N SER A 52 9.39 -5.34 12.62
CA SER A 52 10.24 -6.53 12.72
C SER A 52 10.66 -6.79 14.16
N ALA A 53 11.06 -5.74 14.89
CA ALA A 53 11.39 -5.86 16.30
C ALA A 53 10.16 -6.33 17.13
N ALA A 54 8.97 -5.81 16.84
CA ALA A 54 7.73 -6.26 17.48
C ALA A 54 7.41 -7.73 17.15
N LEU A 55 7.56 -8.14 15.90
CA LEU A 55 7.31 -9.52 15.47
C LEU A 55 8.28 -10.53 16.12
N VAL A 56 9.56 -10.17 16.27
CA VAL A 56 10.54 -11.01 16.98
C VAL A 56 10.16 -11.18 18.45
N LYS A 57 9.67 -10.13 19.12
CA LYS A 57 9.19 -10.24 20.52
C LYS A 57 8.00 -11.18 20.67
N LEU A 58 7.19 -11.35 19.62
CA LEU A 58 6.09 -12.32 19.57
C LEU A 58 6.55 -13.75 19.18
N GLY A 59 7.87 -13.98 19.04
CA GLY A 59 8.43 -15.27 18.62
C GLY A 59 8.38 -15.53 17.12
N GLY A 60 7.96 -14.53 16.32
CA GLY A 60 7.91 -14.62 14.86
C GLY A 60 9.26 -14.39 14.19
N GLN A 61 9.31 -14.67 12.89
CA GLN A 61 10.47 -14.39 12.04
C GLN A 61 10.10 -13.34 10.99
N PRO A 62 10.73 -12.16 11.00
CA PRO A 62 10.49 -11.12 10.00
C PRO A 62 10.78 -11.62 8.58
N PRO A 63 9.90 -11.35 7.61
CA PRO A 63 10.16 -11.72 6.23
C PRO A 63 11.37 -10.92 5.71
N ARG A 64 12.41 -11.62 5.24
CA ARG A 64 13.58 -11.00 4.62
C ARG A 64 13.27 -10.60 3.20
N SER A 65 12.70 -9.40 3.02
CA SER A 65 12.21 -8.87 1.75
C SER A 65 11.11 -9.72 1.11
N ALA A 66 10.05 -9.09 0.60
CA ALA A 66 9.08 -9.80 -0.21
C ALA A 66 9.79 -10.33 -1.47
N HIS A 67 9.77 -11.65 -1.70
CA HIS A 67 9.80 -12.15 -3.08
C HIS A 67 8.69 -11.42 -3.80
N PHE A 68 9.06 -10.49 -4.69
CA PHE A 68 8.20 -9.59 -5.44
C PHE A 68 6.82 -10.23 -5.65
N SER A 69 5.86 -9.95 -4.78
CA SER A 69 4.51 -10.47 -4.96
C SER A 69 3.84 -9.56 -5.95
N GLY A 70 4.38 -9.53 -7.18
CA GLY A 70 4.00 -8.71 -8.33
C GLY A 70 2.97 -7.67 -7.98
N PHE A 71 3.35 -6.67 -7.18
CA PHE A 71 2.42 -5.65 -6.73
C PHE A 71 1.92 -5.01 -8.01
N ALA A 72 0.63 -5.19 -8.28
CA ALA A 72 0.04 -5.20 -9.61
C ALA A 72 0.06 -3.80 -10.25
N LEU A 73 1.25 -3.36 -10.64
CA LEU A 73 1.51 -2.10 -11.32
C LEU A 73 2.42 -2.31 -12.54
N ALA A 74 3.00 -3.49 -12.74
CA ALA A 74 3.82 -3.79 -13.93
C ALA A 74 3.04 -3.63 -15.25
N GLY A 75 1.70 -3.75 -15.23
CA GLY A 75 0.84 -3.50 -16.39
C GLY A 75 0.54 -2.02 -16.64
N PHE A 76 0.72 -1.15 -15.64
CA PHE A 76 0.42 0.28 -15.71
C PHE A 76 1.71 1.13 -15.77
N THR A 77 2.85 0.62 -15.32
CA THR A 77 4.16 1.27 -15.44
C THR A 77 4.50 1.61 -16.88
N GLY A 78 4.20 0.77 -17.88
CA GLY A 78 4.47 1.12 -19.28
C GLY A 78 3.77 2.40 -19.76
N VAL A 79 2.54 2.66 -19.30
CA VAL A 79 1.75 3.84 -19.67
C VAL A 79 2.11 5.04 -18.78
N VAL A 80 2.30 4.81 -17.49
CA VAL A 80 2.57 5.81 -16.46
C VAL A 80 4.02 6.31 -16.48
N SER A 81 4.99 5.44 -16.78
CA SER A 81 6.39 5.83 -16.97
C SER A 81 6.57 6.79 -18.15
N GLY A 82 5.68 6.73 -19.15
CA GLY A 82 5.64 7.71 -20.24
C GLY A 82 5.08 9.08 -19.85
N MET A 83 4.48 9.22 -18.67
CA MET A 83 3.87 10.47 -18.19
C MET A 83 4.80 11.32 -17.32
N GLY A 84 6.04 10.86 -17.06
CA GLY A 84 7.00 11.57 -16.21
C GLY A 84 6.52 11.70 -14.75
N VAL A 85 6.69 12.88 -14.16
CA VAL A 85 6.39 13.15 -12.74
C VAL A 85 4.95 12.82 -12.33
N PRO A 86 3.89 13.26 -13.06
CA PRO A 86 2.52 12.85 -12.74
C PRO A 86 2.34 11.34 -12.69
N GLY A 87 3.05 10.61 -13.56
CA GLY A 87 3.02 9.16 -13.57
C GLY A 87 3.60 8.55 -12.29
N ALA A 88 4.81 8.96 -11.93
CA ALA A 88 5.45 8.53 -10.69
C ALA A 88 4.58 8.82 -9.47
N LEU A 89 3.99 10.02 -9.38
CA LEU A 89 3.13 10.40 -8.26
C LEU A 89 1.80 9.61 -8.22
N MET A 90 1.21 9.26 -9.37
CA MET A 90 0.02 8.40 -9.41
C MET A 90 0.33 6.99 -8.92
N SER A 91 1.47 6.44 -9.33
CA SER A 91 1.97 5.16 -8.82
C SER A 91 2.12 5.18 -7.30
N MET A 92 2.75 6.23 -6.77
CA MET A 92 2.91 6.37 -5.33
C MET A 92 1.57 6.54 -4.63
N GLN A 93 0.66 7.32 -5.19
CA GLN A 93 -0.69 7.46 -4.65
C GLN A 93 -1.36 6.10 -4.49
N SER A 94 -1.32 5.22 -5.50
CA SER A 94 -1.88 3.87 -5.41
C SER A 94 -1.20 3.00 -4.34
N ASN A 95 0.11 3.13 -4.13
CA ASN A 95 0.80 2.41 -3.06
C ASN A 95 0.30 2.87 -1.69
N GLU A 96 0.18 4.18 -1.49
CA GLU A 96 -0.30 4.75 -0.23
C GLU A 96 -1.72 4.29 0.12
N VAL A 97 -2.57 4.03 -0.88
CA VAL A 97 -3.90 3.46 -0.64
C VAL A 97 -3.80 2.10 0.04
N VAL A 98 -2.94 1.25 -0.49
CA VAL A 98 -2.79 -0.13 -0.01
C VAL A 98 -2.17 -0.12 1.38
N THR A 99 -1.12 0.66 1.60
CA THR A 99 -0.48 0.77 2.92
C THR A 99 -1.51 1.24 3.95
N ASN A 100 -2.20 2.36 3.71
CA ASN A 100 -3.23 2.88 4.61
C ASN A 100 -4.30 1.81 4.92
N GLN A 101 -4.83 1.12 3.90
CA GLN A 101 -5.85 0.08 4.11
C GLN A 101 -5.33 -1.13 4.91
N ALA A 102 -4.08 -1.54 4.68
CA ALA A 102 -3.47 -2.65 5.41
C ALA A 102 -3.27 -2.30 6.89
N TYR A 103 -2.80 -1.09 7.18
CA TYR A 103 -2.67 -0.57 8.54
C TYR A 103 -4.03 -0.41 9.23
N GLU A 104 -5.03 0.17 8.56
CA GLU A 104 -6.41 0.26 9.08
C GLU A 104 -7.01 -1.11 9.39
N LEU A 105 -6.76 -2.11 8.54
CA LEU A 105 -7.20 -3.49 8.76
C LEU A 105 -6.49 -4.13 9.96
N ALA A 106 -5.18 -3.90 10.12
CA ALA A 106 -4.40 -4.40 11.24
C ALA A 106 -4.92 -3.88 12.59
N LEU A 107 -5.34 -2.60 12.66
CA LEU A 107 -5.89 -1.98 13.87
C LEU A 107 -7.23 -2.55 14.32
N ARG A 108 -7.90 -3.37 13.50
CA ARG A 108 -9.14 -4.07 13.88
C ARG A 108 -8.89 -5.30 14.75
N ALA A 109 -7.65 -5.77 14.84
CA ALA A 109 -7.30 -6.85 15.74
C ALA A 109 -7.30 -6.39 17.21
N ASP A 110 -7.42 -7.37 18.11
CA ASP A 110 -7.13 -7.16 19.52
C ASP A 110 -5.60 -7.11 19.69
N LEU A 111 -5.09 -5.95 20.08
CA LEU A 111 -3.67 -5.63 20.08
C LEU A 111 -3.28 -5.16 21.47
N ALA A 112 -2.11 -5.61 21.94
CA ALA A 112 -1.48 -5.03 23.12
C ALA A 112 -1.27 -3.51 22.92
N PRO A 113 -1.40 -2.68 23.97
CA PRO A 113 -1.36 -1.21 23.86
C PRO A 113 -0.14 -0.69 23.08
N ASP A 114 1.06 -1.19 23.39
CA ASP A 114 2.29 -0.75 22.72
C ASP A 114 2.29 -1.05 21.22
N LEU A 115 1.74 -2.20 20.82
CA LEU A 115 1.65 -2.60 19.41
C LEU A 115 0.60 -1.77 18.67
N ARG A 116 -0.53 -1.49 19.31
CA ARG A 116 -1.54 -0.57 18.77
C ARG A 116 -0.94 0.81 18.52
N SER A 117 -0.23 1.38 19.50
CA SER A 117 0.44 2.68 19.35
C SER A 117 1.51 2.67 18.26
N LEU A 118 2.24 1.56 18.05
CA LEU A 118 3.16 1.44 16.92
C LEU A 118 2.42 1.52 15.58
N ILE A 119 1.37 0.71 15.39
CA ILE A 119 0.60 0.64 14.14
C ILE A 119 -0.11 1.98 13.86
N GLU A 120 -0.64 2.66 14.89
CA GLU A 120 -1.27 3.98 14.76
C GLU A 120 -0.26 5.06 14.35
N ARG A 121 0.97 5.04 14.89
CA ARG A 121 2.02 5.98 14.48
C ARG A 121 2.39 5.78 13.02
N ASN A 122 2.60 4.54 12.59
CA ASN A 122 2.91 4.23 11.19
C ASN A 122 1.76 4.64 10.27
N LEU A 123 0.50 4.31 10.61
CA LEU A 123 -0.68 4.79 9.86
C LEU A 123 -0.72 6.32 9.75
N GLY A 124 -0.34 7.03 10.81
CA GLY A 124 -0.22 8.48 10.79
C GLY A 124 0.84 8.98 9.79
N ASP A 125 1.88 8.19 9.52
CA ASP A 125 2.89 8.49 8.49
C ASP A 125 2.29 8.27 7.09
N GLU A 126 1.66 7.13 6.84
CA GLU A 126 0.98 6.79 5.58
C GLU A 126 -0.08 7.84 5.18
N GLN A 127 -0.83 8.36 6.16
CA GLN A 127 -1.82 9.41 5.91
C GLN A 127 -1.15 10.74 5.54
N ARG A 128 0.02 11.06 6.10
CA ARG A 128 0.78 12.26 5.72
C ARG A 128 1.34 12.12 4.31
N HIS A 129 1.89 10.96 3.97
CA HIS A 129 2.42 10.66 2.63
C HIS A 129 1.32 10.81 1.57
N MET A 130 0.18 10.15 1.77
CA MET A 130 -1.00 10.24 0.88
C MET A 130 -1.42 11.70 0.64
N ASN A 131 -1.54 12.49 1.72
CA ASN A 131 -1.96 13.88 1.62
C ASN A 131 -0.92 14.75 0.88
N ALA A 132 0.37 14.50 1.06
CA ALA A 132 1.42 15.19 0.35
C ALA A 132 1.43 14.84 -1.14
N ILE A 133 1.36 13.55 -1.49
CA ILE A 133 1.31 13.07 -2.87
C ILE A 133 0.08 13.64 -3.60
N ARG A 134 -1.08 13.67 -2.94
CA ARG A 134 -2.30 14.27 -3.51
C ARG A 134 -2.07 15.73 -3.87
N ARG A 135 -1.49 16.53 -2.97
CA ARG A 135 -1.19 17.95 -3.23
C ARG A 135 -0.22 18.13 -4.38
N LEU A 136 0.83 17.30 -4.46
CA LEU A 136 1.78 17.33 -5.58
C LEU A 136 1.10 17.00 -6.92
N LEU A 137 0.22 15.99 -6.95
CA LEU A 137 -0.57 15.65 -8.13
C LEU A 137 -1.48 16.81 -8.56
N GLU A 138 -2.17 17.46 -7.62
CA GLU A 138 -3.04 18.61 -7.89
C GLU A 138 -2.33 19.78 -8.55
N GLN A 139 -1.08 19.99 -8.14
CA GLN A 139 -0.21 21.06 -8.61
C GLN A 139 0.49 20.69 -9.92
N SER A 140 0.70 19.40 -10.20
CA SER A 140 1.48 18.92 -11.34
C SER A 140 0.83 19.18 -12.72
N SER A 141 -0.49 19.12 -12.82
CA SER A 141 -1.22 19.35 -14.08
C SER A 141 -2.74 19.39 -13.88
N PRO A 142 -3.54 19.92 -14.85
CA PRO A 142 -4.99 19.78 -14.84
C PRO A 142 -5.48 18.32 -14.77
N VAL A 143 -4.78 17.41 -15.44
CA VAL A 143 -5.03 15.96 -15.35
C VAL A 143 -4.71 15.45 -13.94
N GLY A 144 -3.58 15.86 -13.37
CA GLY A 144 -3.19 15.54 -12.01
C GLY A 144 -4.21 16.00 -10.96
N ARG A 145 -4.85 17.17 -11.15
CA ARG A 145 -5.94 17.66 -10.29
C ARG A 145 -7.20 16.79 -10.33
N VAL A 146 -7.55 16.25 -11.49
CA VAL A 146 -8.69 15.30 -11.58
C VAL A 146 -8.31 13.96 -10.93
N MET A 147 -7.05 13.54 -11.09
CA MET A 147 -6.58 12.24 -10.60
C MET A 147 -6.23 12.23 -9.11
N SER A 148 -5.83 13.35 -8.53
CA SER A 148 -5.57 13.47 -7.10
C SER A 148 -6.79 13.07 -6.24
N GLY A 149 -8.00 13.31 -6.77
CA GLY A 149 -9.26 12.92 -6.16
C GLY A 149 -9.74 11.50 -6.49
N SER A 150 -9.05 10.75 -7.37
CA SER A 150 -9.56 9.49 -7.93
C SER A 150 -8.96 8.22 -7.34
N ALA A 151 -7.80 8.26 -6.67
CA ALA A 151 -7.09 7.02 -6.35
C ALA A 151 -7.62 6.16 -5.19
N THR A 152 -8.48 6.65 -4.30
CA THR A 152 -9.44 5.83 -3.52
C THR A 152 -10.12 6.72 -2.50
N PHE A 153 -11.40 6.45 -2.36
CA PHE A 153 -12.34 7.15 -1.53
C PHE A 153 -12.22 6.63 -0.09
N GLN A 154 -11.67 7.41 0.83
CA GLN A 154 -11.99 7.24 2.25
C GLN A 154 -13.41 7.80 2.47
N GLY A 155 -14.43 6.93 2.52
CA GLY A 155 -15.55 7.11 3.46
C GLY A 155 -16.90 7.71 3.03
N LEU A 156 -17.30 7.80 1.76
CA LEU A 156 -18.71 8.14 1.41
C LEU A 156 -19.35 7.06 0.51
N GLY A 157 -20.67 6.86 0.66
CA GLY A 157 -21.43 5.77 0.04
C GLY A 157 -21.33 5.66 -1.49
N THR A 158 -21.68 4.48 -1.98
CA THR A 158 -21.56 3.97 -3.35
C THR A 158 -22.17 4.82 -4.48
N SER A 159 -22.90 5.90 -4.19
CA SER A 159 -23.76 6.58 -5.18
C SER A 159 -23.05 7.62 -6.04
N LEU A 160 -22.06 8.36 -5.51
CA LEU A 160 -21.39 9.42 -6.28
C LEU A 160 -20.34 8.85 -7.25
N TRP A 161 -19.67 7.76 -6.84
CA TRP A 161 -18.62 7.08 -7.62
C TRP A 161 -19.17 6.36 -8.87
N MET A 162 -20.37 5.77 -8.81
CA MET A 162 -21.03 5.19 -9.99
C MET A 162 -21.19 6.21 -11.13
N ASN A 163 -21.35 7.50 -10.81
CA ASN A 163 -21.53 8.55 -11.80
C ASN A 163 -20.20 8.94 -12.49
N VAL A 164 -19.07 8.83 -11.78
CA VAL A 164 -17.72 9.12 -12.29
C VAL A 164 -17.21 7.97 -13.17
N ILE A 165 -17.44 6.71 -12.78
CA ILE A 165 -17.14 5.52 -13.62
C ILE A 165 -17.89 5.59 -14.94
N ARG A 166 -19.17 5.99 -14.89
CA ARG A 166 -20.02 6.06 -16.09
C ARG A 166 -19.50 7.07 -17.11
N THR A 167 -18.68 8.02 -16.69
CA THR A 167 -18.24 9.15 -17.52
C THR A 167 -16.74 9.16 -17.83
N SER A 168 -15.94 8.24 -17.26
CA SER A 168 -14.49 8.19 -17.48
C SER A 168 -13.95 6.75 -17.63
N PRO A 169 -13.49 6.35 -18.83
CA PRO A 169 -12.82 5.06 -19.05
C PRO A 169 -11.56 4.85 -18.19
N MET A 170 -10.87 5.95 -17.84
CA MET A 170 -9.68 5.92 -16.99
C MET A 170 -10.01 5.65 -15.52
N ALA A 171 -11.13 6.17 -15.01
CA ALA A 171 -11.55 5.96 -13.62
C ALA A 171 -11.91 4.49 -13.33
N THR A 172 -12.45 3.78 -14.32
CA THR A 172 -12.75 2.33 -14.26
C THR A 172 -11.48 1.50 -14.10
N ALA A 173 -10.38 1.88 -14.76
CA ALA A 173 -9.11 1.16 -14.69
C ALA A 173 -8.41 1.34 -13.33
N VAL A 174 -8.52 2.51 -12.71
CA VAL A 174 -7.94 2.84 -11.40
C VAL A 174 -8.70 2.20 -10.23
N ALA A 175 -10.02 2.04 -10.35
CA ALA A 175 -10.83 1.44 -9.30
C ALA A 175 -10.77 -0.09 -9.24
N ALA A 176 -10.51 -0.74 -10.38
CA ALA A 176 -10.37 -2.19 -10.45
C ALA A 176 -9.13 -2.72 -9.69
N THR A 177 -8.14 -1.87 -9.39
CA THR A 177 -6.84 -2.27 -8.84
C THR A 177 -6.76 -2.21 -7.30
N GLY A 178 -7.39 -1.23 -6.65
CA GLY A 178 -7.35 -1.10 -5.18
C GLY A 178 -8.26 -2.08 -4.43
N ALA A 179 -9.53 -2.17 -4.81
CA ALA A 179 -10.54 -2.96 -4.08
C ALA A 179 -10.51 -4.47 -4.42
N ALA A 180 -10.15 -4.83 -5.64
CA ALA A 180 -10.13 -6.23 -6.07
C ALA A 180 -8.96 -7.03 -5.47
N PHE A 181 -7.85 -6.36 -5.14
CA PHE A 181 -6.64 -7.01 -4.61
C PHE A 181 -6.83 -7.49 -3.15
N LEU A 182 -7.50 -6.69 -2.31
CA LEU A 182 -7.82 -7.09 -0.93
C LEU A 182 -8.80 -8.27 -0.88
N LEU A 183 -9.84 -8.28 -1.71
CA LEU A 183 -10.78 -9.40 -1.79
C LEU A 183 -10.11 -10.67 -2.35
N GLY A 184 -9.22 -10.54 -3.33
CA GLY A 184 -8.47 -11.66 -3.90
C GLY A 184 -7.56 -12.35 -2.89
N ASN A 185 -6.68 -11.59 -2.21
CA ASN A 185 -5.77 -12.16 -1.22
C ASN A 185 -6.47 -12.65 0.06
N TYR A 186 -7.58 -12.02 0.45
CA TYR A 186 -8.44 -12.49 1.54
C TYR A 186 -9.01 -13.89 1.26
N LEU A 187 -9.37 -14.18 0.00
CA LEU A 187 -9.92 -15.47 -0.42
C LEU A 187 -8.82 -16.53 -0.70
N LEU A 188 -7.64 -16.13 -1.18
CA LEU A 188 -6.54 -17.03 -1.51
C LEU A 188 -5.73 -17.50 -0.29
N GLY A 189 -5.58 -16.67 0.75
CA GLY A 189 -4.89 -17.03 2.00
C GLY A 189 -5.57 -18.13 2.82
N HIS A 190 -6.86 -18.39 2.60
CA HIS A 190 -7.61 -19.45 3.29
C HIS A 190 -7.40 -20.86 2.71
N ARG A 191 -6.67 -21.04 1.60
CA ARG A 191 -6.54 -22.35 0.94
C ARG A 191 -5.28 -23.15 1.31
N HIS A 192 -4.30 -22.56 2.01
CA HIS A 192 -3.05 -23.23 2.35
C HIS A 192 -2.97 -23.79 3.79
N GLY A 193 -4.03 -23.68 4.60
CA GLY A 193 -4.06 -24.17 5.99
C GLY A 193 -4.68 -25.55 6.21
N ALA A 194 -5.18 -26.23 5.16
CA ALA A 194 -5.89 -27.49 5.32
C ALA A 194 -5.34 -28.56 4.36
N LYS A 195 -4.25 -29.23 4.76
CA LYS A 195 -3.91 -30.63 4.40
C LYS A 195 -2.53 -31.01 4.96
N HIS A 196 -2.50 -31.34 6.24
CA HIS A 196 -1.64 -32.43 6.71
C HIS A 196 -2.27 -32.97 7.99
N ASP A 197 -3.10 -33.99 7.83
CA ASP A 197 -3.32 -35.05 8.81
C ASP A 197 -4.22 -36.07 8.14
N ARG A 198 -3.58 -37.15 7.67
CA ARG A 198 -4.12 -38.52 7.57
C ARG A 198 -3.07 -39.39 6.88
N HIS A 199 -2.20 -39.99 7.68
CA HIS A 199 -1.73 -41.36 7.45
C HIS A 199 -1.29 -41.97 8.78
N ALA A 200 -2.23 -42.67 9.43
CA ALA A 200 -1.95 -43.69 10.41
C ALA A 200 -2.96 -44.83 10.16
N GLY A 201 -2.44 -46.03 9.91
CA GLY A 201 -3.25 -47.24 9.77
C GLY A 201 -2.64 -48.19 8.73
N PRO A 202 -2.15 -49.38 9.15
CA PRO A 202 -1.44 -50.33 8.30
C PRO A 202 -2.33 -51.04 7.26
#